data_AF-A0A5N6ER81-F1
#
_entry.id   AF-A0A5N6ER81-F1
#
_cell.length_a   1.000
_cell.length_b   1.000
_cell.length_c   1.000
_cell.angle_alpha   90.00
_cell.angle_beta   90.00
_cell.angle_gamma   90.00
#
_symmetry.space_group_name_H-M   'P 1'
#
loop_
_entity.id
_entity.type
_entity.pdbx_description
1 polymer ?
#
loop_
_entity_poly.entity_id
_entity_poly.type
_entity_poly.pdbx_seq_one_letter_code
_entity_poly.pdbx_strand_id
1 'polypeptide(L)'
;MPLKDYLVKRFEPLLRCIEDKLEQGGHLQKAQRLRRKQQEWRTYQAQLWEHFQSYWINERGQRILIQHEAYLRVKHDTLFQHLNKTPSVADTLVTEMESIRKDLQDFNRAIWMTEREIQTILRAFPDGPLKRALLCRRRSSDWYLMKWLQTECADMGGCCGRGCGCCIRPRSSNRPNHLGHCTPACKCCEDVRGFRIGLEELEEDPTVMEFSLGEADVEGPGSSYTKCLINAYVWGL
;
A
#
# COMPACT_ATOMS: atom_id res chain seq x y z
N MET A 1 -10.01 -19.90 22.42
CA MET A 1 -11.36 -20.38 22.82
C MET A 1 -11.83 -21.54 21.92
N PRO A 2 -11.65 -22.81 22.33
CA PRO A 2 -11.86 -23.96 21.44
C PRO A 2 -13.27 -24.11 20.87
N LEU A 3 -14.30 -23.80 21.65
CA LEU A 3 -15.71 -23.91 21.21
C LEU A 3 -16.04 -22.90 20.10
N LYS A 4 -15.58 -21.65 20.21
CA LYS A 4 -15.82 -20.62 19.19
C LYS A 4 -15.11 -20.94 17.88
N ASP A 5 -13.87 -21.41 17.96
CA ASP A 5 -13.10 -21.85 16.79
C ASP A 5 -13.76 -23.05 16.09
N TYR A 6 -14.25 -24.02 16.86
CA TYR A 6 -15.01 -25.14 16.31
C TYR A 6 -16.31 -24.68 15.62
N LEU A 7 -17.11 -23.84 16.28
CA LEU A 7 -18.38 -23.35 15.74
C LEU A 7 -18.18 -22.54 14.47
N VAL A 8 -17.21 -21.62 14.44
CA VAL A 8 -16.96 -20.78 13.27
C VAL A 8 -16.50 -21.59 12.07
N LYS A 9 -15.67 -22.63 12.29
CA LYS A 9 -15.26 -23.56 11.24
C LYS A 9 -16.42 -24.42 10.74
N ARG A 10 -17.23 -24.96 11.67
CA ARG A 10 -18.40 -25.79 11.34
C ARG A 10 -19.44 -25.03 10.52
N PHE A 11 -19.67 -23.75 10.83
CA PHE A 11 -20.67 -22.91 10.17
C PHE A 11 -20.10 -22.01 9.07
N GLU A 12 -18.81 -22.13 8.72
CA GLU A 12 -18.17 -21.28 7.69
C GLU A 12 -18.94 -21.25 6.35
N PRO A 13 -19.45 -22.36 5.79
CA PRO A 13 -20.20 -22.31 4.54
C PRO A 13 -21.46 -21.43 4.62
N LEU A 14 -22.18 -21.49 5.74
CA LEU A 14 -23.36 -20.67 5.98
C LEU A 14 -22.98 -19.21 6.18
N LEU A 15 -21.95 -18.94 6.99
CA LEU A 15 -21.46 -17.59 7.25
C LEU A 15 -20.98 -16.91 5.97
N ARG A 16 -20.28 -17.65 5.10
CA ARG A 16 -19.88 -17.19 3.77
C ARG A 16 -21.08 -16.86 2.88
N CYS A 17 -22.11 -17.71 2.86
CA CYS A 17 -23.33 -17.40 2.11
C CYS A 17 -24.00 -16.09 2.59
N ILE A 18 -23.99 -15.85 3.91
CA ILE A 18 -24.50 -14.60 4.48
C ILE A 18 -23.62 -13.40 4.08
N GLU A 19 -22.28 -13.54 4.15
CA GLU A 19 -21.35 -12.51 3.67
C GLU A 19 -21.63 -12.14 2.20
N ASP A 20 -21.76 -13.13 1.33
CA ASP A 20 -21.95 -12.94 -0.10
C ASP A 20 -23.29 -12.22 -0.38
N LYS A 21 -24.37 -12.60 0.32
CA LYS A 21 -25.66 -11.91 0.25
C LYS A 21 -25.58 -10.46 0.74
N LEU A 22 -24.83 -10.21 1.81
CA LEU A 22 -24.61 -8.84 2.31
C LEU A 22 -23.81 -8.00 1.32
N GLU A 23 -22.73 -8.55 0.73
CA GLU A 23 -21.92 -7.86 -0.27
C GLU A 23 -22.74 -7.57 -1.54
N GLN A 24 -23.49 -8.54 -2.06
CA GLN A 24 -24.38 -8.38 -3.22
C GLN A 24 -25.50 -7.36 -2.96
N GLY A 25 -26.00 -7.27 -1.73
CA GLY A 25 -26.99 -6.28 -1.31
C GLY A 25 -26.43 -4.89 -0.99
N GLY A 26 -25.14 -4.63 -1.26
CA GLY A 26 -24.50 -3.34 -0.98
C GLY A 26 -24.18 -3.09 0.51
N HIS A 27 -24.36 -4.09 1.37
CA HIS A 27 -24.11 -4.01 2.81
C HIS A 27 -22.67 -4.39 3.18
N LEU A 28 -21.69 -3.82 2.48
CA LEU A 28 -20.26 -4.13 2.60
C LEU A 28 -19.74 -4.06 4.06
N GLN A 29 -20.10 -3.00 4.81
CA GLN A 29 -19.69 -2.88 6.21
C GLN A 29 -20.22 -4.02 7.09
N LYS A 30 -21.45 -4.49 6.85
CA LYS A 30 -22.01 -5.63 7.60
C LYS A 30 -21.27 -6.92 7.25
N ALA A 31 -20.94 -7.15 5.97
CA ALA A 31 -20.13 -8.28 5.54
C ALA A 31 -18.72 -8.25 6.16
N GLN A 32 -18.06 -7.08 6.20
CA GLN A 32 -16.74 -6.92 6.82
C GLN A 32 -16.78 -7.14 8.34
N ARG A 33 -17.82 -6.65 9.04
CA ARG A 33 -18.02 -6.94 10.47
C ARG A 33 -18.17 -8.45 10.72
N LEU A 34 -18.91 -9.15 9.86
CA LEU A 34 -19.09 -10.60 9.95
C LEU A 34 -17.78 -11.36 9.71
N ARG A 35 -16.96 -10.95 8.72
CA ARG A 35 -15.63 -11.53 8.48
C ARG A 35 -14.69 -11.29 9.65
N ARG A 36 -14.66 -10.06 10.18
CA ARG A 36 -13.85 -9.73 11.36
C ARG A 36 -14.26 -10.59 12.56
N LYS A 37 -15.56 -10.74 12.84
CA LYS A 37 -16.05 -11.61 13.92
C LYS A 37 -15.66 -13.06 13.73
N GLN A 38 -15.71 -13.57 12.50
CA GLN A 38 -15.23 -14.92 12.21
C GLN A 38 -13.74 -15.08 12.47
N GLN A 39 -12.93 -14.09 12.08
CA GLN A 39 -11.49 -14.11 12.33
C GLN A 39 -11.18 -14.04 13.84
N GLU A 40 -11.88 -13.18 14.59
CA GLU A 40 -11.76 -13.06 16.06
C GLU A 40 -12.16 -14.34 16.81
N TRP A 41 -12.98 -15.21 16.21
CA TRP A 41 -13.40 -16.48 16.81
C TRP A 41 -12.49 -17.65 16.46
N ARG A 42 -11.64 -17.51 15.45
CA ARG A 42 -10.63 -18.51 15.10
C ARG A 42 -9.48 -18.44 16.10
N THR A 43 -8.83 -19.58 16.32
CA THR A 43 -7.53 -19.59 17.01
C THR A 43 -6.52 -18.79 16.20
N TYR A 44 -5.68 -18.01 16.90
CA TYR A 44 -4.57 -17.28 16.31
C TYR A 44 -3.71 -18.18 15.41
N GLN A 45 -3.33 -17.66 14.24
CA GLN A 45 -2.47 -18.35 13.27
C GLN A 45 -1.42 -17.36 12.79
N ALA A 46 -0.20 -17.46 13.32
CA ALA A 46 0.91 -16.57 12.97
C ALA A 46 1.12 -16.48 11.45
N GLN A 47 1.06 -17.64 10.77
CA GLN A 47 1.21 -17.73 9.32
C GLN A 47 0.22 -16.83 8.54
N LEU A 48 -1.03 -16.65 8.99
CA LEU A 48 -1.99 -15.76 8.31
C LEU A 48 -1.53 -14.30 8.35
N TRP A 49 -0.95 -13.89 9.47
CA TRP A 49 -0.48 -12.54 9.69
C TRP A 49 0.86 -12.30 9.01
N GLU A 50 1.75 -13.30 8.96
CA GLU A 50 2.96 -13.26 8.14
C GLU A 50 2.63 -13.01 6.66
N HIS A 51 1.62 -13.69 6.10
CA HIS A 51 1.18 -13.42 4.72
C HIS A 51 0.65 -11.99 4.53
N PHE A 52 -0.09 -11.46 5.51
CA PHE A 52 -0.54 -10.07 5.48
C PHE A 52 0.62 -9.07 5.58
N GLN A 53 1.60 -9.34 6.44
CA GLN A 53 2.82 -8.54 6.57
C GLN A 53 3.59 -8.52 5.25
N SER A 54 3.85 -9.68 4.65
CA SER A 54 4.51 -9.76 3.34
C SER A 54 3.73 -9.01 2.25
N TYR A 55 2.41 -9.13 2.24
CA TYR A 55 1.55 -8.38 1.31
C TYR A 55 1.72 -6.86 1.51
N TRP A 56 1.65 -6.39 2.75
CA TRP A 56 1.73 -4.97 3.07
C TRP A 56 3.10 -4.37 2.73
N ILE A 57 4.19 -5.08 3.07
CA ILE A 57 5.56 -4.67 2.73
C ILE A 57 5.71 -4.52 1.22
N ASN A 58 5.23 -5.50 0.44
CA ASN A 58 5.32 -5.43 -1.02
C ASN A 58 4.44 -4.33 -1.63
N GLU A 59 3.23 -4.09 -1.10
CA GLU A 59 2.38 -2.97 -1.54
C GLU A 59 3.05 -1.61 -1.28
N ARG A 60 3.64 -1.45 -0.09
CA ARG A 60 4.38 -0.24 0.26
C ARG A 60 5.61 -0.06 -0.64
N GLY A 61 6.38 -1.13 -0.86
CA GLY A 61 7.54 -1.13 -1.76
C GLY A 61 7.16 -0.77 -3.20
N GLN A 62 6.08 -1.36 -3.74
CA GLN A 62 5.56 -1.00 -5.06
C GLN A 62 5.23 0.50 -5.14
N ARG A 63 4.62 1.05 -4.08
CA ARG A 63 4.26 2.47 -4.03
C ARG A 63 5.49 3.37 -4.03
N ILE A 64 6.57 2.98 -3.34
CA ILE A 64 7.86 3.67 -3.38
C ILE A 64 8.42 3.67 -4.81
N LEU A 65 8.49 2.50 -5.45
CA LEU A 65 9.02 2.36 -6.81
C LEU A 65 8.25 3.23 -7.81
N ILE A 66 6.91 3.25 -7.74
CA ILE A 66 6.07 4.05 -8.63
C ILE A 66 6.26 5.56 -8.41
N GLN A 67 6.41 6.00 -7.17
CA GLN A 67 6.66 7.42 -6.88
C GLN A 67 8.04 7.85 -7.35
N HIS A 68 9.03 6.97 -7.24
CA HIS A 68 10.36 7.20 -7.74
C HIS A 68 10.40 7.20 -9.28
N GLU A 69 9.67 6.30 -9.94
CA GLU A 69 9.48 6.30 -11.40
C GLU A 69 8.88 7.64 -11.86
N ALA A 70 7.83 8.12 -11.17
CA ALA A 70 7.19 9.40 -11.48
C ALA A 70 8.14 10.59 -11.31
N TYR A 71 8.98 10.57 -10.27
CA TYR A 71 10.03 11.58 -10.09
C TYR A 71 11.02 11.61 -11.26
N LEU A 72 11.56 10.44 -11.63
CA LEU A 72 12.53 10.34 -12.73
C LEU A 72 11.96 10.82 -14.06
N ARG A 73 10.67 10.59 -14.32
CA ARG A 73 9.98 11.15 -15.50
C ARG A 73 9.96 12.67 -15.48
N VAL A 74 9.55 13.28 -14.37
CA VAL A 74 9.53 14.75 -14.23
C VAL A 74 10.94 15.32 -14.44
N LYS A 75 11.97 14.66 -13.90
CA LYS A 75 13.36 15.05 -14.09
C LYS A 75 13.78 14.94 -15.57
N HIS A 76 13.46 13.82 -16.23
CA HIS A 76 13.73 13.61 -17.66
C HIS A 76 13.07 14.69 -18.52
N ASP A 77 11.78 14.98 -18.30
CA ASP A 77 11.03 15.99 -19.03
C ASP A 77 11.62 17.39 -18.83
N THR A 78 12.07 17.70 -17.61
CA THR A 78 12.72 18.97 -17.28
C THR A 78 14.05 19.14 -18.02
N LEU A 79 14.89 18.09 -18.04
CA LEU A 79 16.17 18.10 -18.76
C LEU A 79 15.94 18.22 -20.27
N PHE A 80 14.94 17.52 -20.82
CA PHE A 80 14.58 17.63 -22.24
C PHE A 80 14.16 19.06 -22.62
N GLN A 81 13.36 19.72 -21.78
CA GLN A 81 13.00 21.12 -21.99
C GLN A 81 14.21 22.06 -21.88
N HIS A 82 15.18 21.76 -21.01
CA HIS A 82 16.39 22.55 -20.86
C HIS A 82 17.33 22.41 -22.05
N LEU A 83 17.50 21.18 -22.56
CA LEU A 83 18.30 20.88 -23.75
C LEU A 83 17.80 21.68 -24.97
N ASN A 84 16.48 21.79 -25.15
CA ASN A 84 15.87 22.58 -26.22
C ASN A 84 16.16 24.09 -26.11
N LYS A 85 16.48 24.59 -24.91
CA LYS A 85 16.75 26.03 -24.66
C LYS A 85 18.25 26.36 -24.70
N THR A 86 19.10 25.43 -24.28
CA THR A 86 20.54 25.69 -24.11
C THR A 86 21.37 24.56 -24.74
N PRO A 87 21.61 24.61 -26.07
CA PRO A 87 22.38 23.58 -26.77
C PRO A 87 23.85 23.48 -26.35
N SER A 88 24.41 24.51 -25.70
CA SER A 88 25.84 24.56 -25.31
C SER A 88 26.21 23.59 -24.19
N VAL A 89 25.24 22.99 -23.50
CA VAL A 89 25.45 21.97 -22.46
C VAL A 89 24.90 20.60 -22.88
N ALA A 90 24.70 20.39 -24.19
CA ALA A 90 24.00 19.22 -24.72
C ALA A 90 24.62 17.89 -24.29
N ASP A 91 25.94 17.74 -24.35
CA ASP A 91 26.59 16.45 -24.05
C ASP A 91 26.35 15.98 -22.61
N THR A 92 26.43 16.89 -21.64
CA THR A 92 26.16 16.60 -20.22
C THR A 92 24.68 16.26 -20.00
N LEU A 93 23.77 17.05 -20.57
CA LEU A 93 22.33 16.80 -20.44
C LEU A 93 21.90 15.50 -21.09
N VAL A 94 22.45 15.18 -22.26
CA VAL A 94 22.18 13.91 -22.97
C VAL A 94 22.66 12.73 -22.13
N THR A 95 23.88 12.80 -21.59
CA THR A 95 24.41 11.74 -20.70
C THR A 95 23.52 11.51 -19.49
N GLU A 96 23.08 12.58 -18.82
CA GLU A 96 22.19 12.48 -17.66
C GLU A 96 20.80 11.91 -18.04
N MET A 97 20.26 12.34 -19.18
CA MET A 97 18.98 11.82 -19.69
C MET A 97 19.06 10.34 -20.07
N GLU A 98 20.19 9.87 -20.62
CA GLU A 98 20.43 8.46 -20.91
C GLU A 98 20.51 7.63 -19.63
N SER A 99 21.18 8.13 -18.60
CA SER A 99 21.20 7.50 -17.27
C SER A 99 19.79 7.38 -16.70
N ILE A 100 18.99 8.46 -16.72
CA ILE A 100 17.61 8.43 -16.23
C ILE A 100 16.75 7.45 -17.05
N ARG A 101 16.96 7.35 -18.37
CA ARG A 101 16.24 6.37 -19.20
C ARG A 101 16.56 4.94 -18.78
N LYS A 102 17.82 4.64 -18.45
CA LYS A 102 18.22 3.35 -17.92
C LYS A 102 17.55 3.08 -16.58
N ASP A 103 17.60 4.03 -15.64
CA ASP A 103 16.94 3.89 -14.34
C ASP A 103 15.44 3.65 -14.51
N LEU A 104 14.76 4.37 -15.41
CA LEU A 104 13.34 4.15 -15.70
C LEU A 104 13.04 2.74 -16.23
N GLN A 105 13.95 2.12 -16.99
CA GLN A 105 13.81 0.72 -17.41
C GLN A 105 13.94 -0.23 -16.21
N ASP A 106 14.92 0.02 -15.34
CA ASP A 106 15.14 -0.77 -14.12
C ASP A 106 13.95 -0.67 -13.15
N PHE A 107 13.40 0.53 -12.94
CA PHE A 107 12.18 0.73 -12.16
C PHE A 107 10.97 0.03 -12.77
N ASN A 108 10.80 0.07 -14.09
CA ASN A 108 9.71 -0.65 -14.74
C ASN A 108 9.82 -2.16 -14.52
N ARG A 109 11.03 -2.71 -14.59
CA ARG A 109 11.29 -4.12 -14.28
C ARG A 109 11.01 -4.42 -12.80
N ALA A 110 11.49 -3.59 -11.88
CA ALA A 110 11.27 -3.76 -10.44
C ALA A 110 9.78 -3.73 -10.09
N ILE A 111 9.03 -2.74 -10.61
CA ILE A 111 7.57 -2.64 -10.42
C ILE A 111 6.89 -3.91 -10.93
N TRP A 112 7.25 -4.39 -12.12
CA TRP A 112 6.69 -5.62 -12.68
C TRP A 112 6.95 -6.84 -11.79
N MET A 113 8.18 -6.98 -11.27
CA MET A 113 8.54 -8.05 -10.34
C MET A 113 7.72 -7.97 -9.05
N THR A 114 7.63 -6.79 -8.43
CA THR A 114 6.85 -6.59 -7.21
C THR A 114 5.35 -6.83 -7.44
N GLU A 115 4.79 -6.45 -8.59
CA GLU A 115 3.42 -6.78 -8.96
C GLU A 115 3.20 -8.31 -8.98
N ARG A 116 4.15 -9.08 -9.51
CA ARG A 116 4.07 -10.55 -9.51
C ARG A 116 4.20 -11.13 -8.11
N GLU A 117 5.08 -10.58 -7.29
CA GLU A 117 5.24 -11.00 -5.91
C GLU A 117 3.96 -10.79 -5.10
N ILE A 118 3.32 -9.62 -5.23
CA ILE A 118 2.01 -9.35 -4.61
C ILE A 118 0.97 -10.38 -5.07
N GLN A 119 0.94 -10.74 -6.36
CA GLN A 119 0.01 -11.77 -6.84
C GLN A 119 0.33 -13.16 -6.28
N THR A 120 1.61 -13.53 -6.17
CA THR A 120 2.06 -14.79 -5.57
C THR A 120 1.61 -14.87 -4.11
N ILE A 121 1.87 -13.83 -3.31
CA ILE A 121 1.46 -13.74 -1.91
C ILE A 121 -0.07 -13.88 -1.79
N LEU A 122 -0.84 -13.16 -2.60
CA LEU A 122 -2.30 -13.22 -2.55
C LEU A 122 -2.87 -14.59 -2.95
N ARG A 123 -2.21 -15.31 -3.88
CA ARG A 123 -2.59 -16.68 -4.26
C ARG A 123 -2.27 -17.67 -3.16
N ALA A 124 -1.09 -17.55 -2.54
CA ALA A 124 -0.65 -18.38 -1.42
C ALA A 124 -1.41 -18.08 -0.12
N PHE A 125 -1.98 -16.88 0.02
CA PHE A 125 -2.75 -16.48 1.21
C PHE A 125 -3.84 -17.53 1.50
N PRO A 126 -3.87 -18.13 2.71
CA PRO A 126 -4.86 -19.14 3.03
C PRO A 126 -6.30 -18.63 2.94
N ASP A 127 -7.19 -19.45 2.39
CA ASP A 127 -8.60 -19.11 2.27
C ASP A 127 -9.26 -18.97 3.65
N GLY A 128 -10.04 -17.91 3.81
CA GLY A 128 -10.68 -17.60 5.09
C GLY A 128 -11.18 -16.16 5.15
N PRO A 129 -11.78 -15.77 6.29
CA PRO A 129 -12.38 -14.45 6.46
C PRO A 129 -11.37 -13.31 6.30
N LEU A 130 -10.12 -13.49 6.73
CA LEU A 130 -9.04 -12.49 6.57
C LEU A 130 -8.75 -12.21 5.09
N LYS A 131 -8.49 -13.26 4.28
CA LYS A 131 -8.26 -13.12 2.84
C LYS A 131 -9.47 -12.52 2.13
N ARG A 132 -10.69 -12.96 2.46
CA ARG A 132 -11.92 -12.41 1.88
C ARG A 132 -12.07 -10.91 2.18
N ALA A 133 -11.78 -10.50 3.41
CA ALA A 133 -11.84 -9.09 3.80
C ALA A 133 -10.78 -8.23 3.10
N LEU A 134 -9.53 -8.72 3.06
CA LEU A 134 -8.44 -8.06 2.33
C LEU A 134 -8.79 -7.87 0.85
N LEU A 135 -9.23 -8.92 0.17
CA LEU A 135 -9.60 -8.86 -1.24
C LEU A 135 -10.80 -7.94 -1.48
N CYS A 136 -11.79 -7.96 -0.58
CA CYS A 136 -12.92 -7.03 -0.64
C CYS A 136 -12.44 -5.57 -0.53
N ARG A 137 -11.53 -5.27 0.42
CA ARG A 137 -11.03 -3.91 0.59
C ARG A 137 -10.22 -3.45 -0.61
N ARG A 138 -9.35 -4.30 -1.17
CA ARG A 138 -8.56 -3.99 -2.38
C ARG A 138 -9.41 -3.69 -3.61
N ARG A 139 -10.61 -4.27 -3.72
CA ARG A 139 -11.55 -3.97 -4.82
C ARG A 139 -12.20 -2.60 -4.68
N SER A 140 -12.20 -2.02 -3.49
CA SER A 140 -12.79 -0.70 -3.26
C SER A 140 -11.89 0.39 -3.84
N SER A 141 -12.42 1.25 -4.70
CA SER A 141 -11.65 2.35 -5.31
C SER A 141 -11.16 3.37 -4.29
N ASP A 142 -11.80 3.44 -3.12
CA ASP A 142 -11.49 4.38 -2.04
C ASP A 142 -10.62 3.77 -0.95
N TRP A 143 -10.00 2.60 -1.20
CA TRP A 143 -9.40 1.83 -0.12
C TRP A 143 -8.34 2.62 0.66
N TYR A 144 -7.52 3.36 -0.08
CA TYR A 144 -6.45 4.22 0.38
C TYR A 144 -6.95 5.55 0.95
N LEU A 145 -8.25 5.86 0.87
CA LEU A 145 -8.84 7.11 1.39
C LEU A 145 -9.40 6.96 2.81
N MET A 146 -9.12 5.85 3.52
CA MET A 146 -9.53 5.74 4.91
C MET A 146 -9.00 6.92 5.72
N LYS A 147 -9.86 7.50 6.57
CA LYS A 147 -9.49 8.65 7.41
C LYS A 147 -8.21 8.41 8.19
N TRP A 148 -8.02 7.20 8.72
CA TRP A 148 -6.80 6.84 9.45
C TRP A 148 -5.54 6.91 8.57
N LEU A 149 -5.57 6.41 7.34
CA LEU A 149 -4.43 6.48 6.41
C LEU A 149 -4.14 7.93 5.98
N GLN A 150 -5.18 8.73 5.82
CA GLN A 150 -5.03 10.17 5.54
C GLN A 150 -4.38 10.90 6.71
N THR A 151 -4.82 10.62 7.94
CA THR A 151 -4.25 11.17 9.17
C THR A 151 -2.81 10.73 9.34
N GLU A 152 -2.50 9.44 9.18
CA GLU A 152 -1.12 8.95 9.21
C GLU A 152 -0.24 9.70 8.19
N CYS A 153 -0.70 9.83 6.95
CA CYS A 153 0.03 10.59 5.94
C CYS A 153 0.22 12.06 6.35
N ALA A 154 -0.74 12.69 7.02
CA ALA A 154 -0.63 14.06 7.50
C ALA A 154 0.36 14.19 8.67
N ASP A 155 0.28 13.29 9.64
CA ASP A 155 1.12 13.26 10.84
C ASP A 155 2.60 13.04 10.49
N MET A 156 2.87 12.27 9.43
CA MET A 156 4.22 12.09 8.88
C MET A 156 4.69 13.27 8.01
N GLY A 157 4.02 14.42 8.07
CA GLY A 157 4.35 15.61 7.28
C GLY A 157 4.11 15.43 5.79
N GLY A 158 3.20 14.55 5.40
CA GLY A 158 2.91 14.19 4.01
C GLY A 158 1.89 15.09 3.32
N CYS A 159 1.56 14.70 2.09
CA CYS A 159 0.69 15.45 1.18
C CYS A 159 -0.74 15.65 1.71
N CYS A 160 -1.26 14.74 2.54
CA CYS A 160 -2.61 14.86 3.11
C CYS A 160 -2.74 16.04 4.07
N GLY A 161 -1.72 16.34 4.87
CA GLY A 161 -1.72 17.49 5.78
C GLY A 161 -1.60 18.84 5.06
N ARG A 162 -0.98 18.86 3.88
CA ARG A 162 -0.79 20.06 3.07
C ARG A 162 -1.89 20.34 2.04
N GLY A 163 -2.76 19.37 1.78
CA GLY A 163 -3.85 19.53 0.80
C GLY A 163 -3.39 19.64 -0.67
N CYS A 164 -2.18 19.20 -1.02
CA CYS A 164 -1.64 19.35 -2.40
C CYS A 164 -2.28 18.40 -3.44
N GLY A 165 -3.20 17.52 -3.02
CA GLY A 165 -3.94 16.60 -3.91
C GLY A 165 -3.13 15.42 -4.47
N CYS A 166 -1.83 15.32 -4.17
CA CYS A 166 -0.98 14.24 -4.67
C CYS A 166 -1.44 12.83 -4.29
N CYS A 167 -2.11 12.65 -3.14
CA CYS A 167 -2.56 11.34 -2.67
C CYS A 167 -3.79 10.80 -3.41
N ILE A 168 -4.55 11.66 -4.08
CA ILE A 168 -5.83 11.30 -4.72
C ILE A 168 -5.76 11.27 -6.25
N ARG A 169 -4.58 11.52 -6.82
CA ARG A 169 -4.33 11.53 -8.26
C ARG A 169 -3.27 10.50 -8.64
N PRO A 170 -3.29 10.00 -9.89
CA PRO A 170 -2.22 9.14 -10.40
C PRO A 170 -0.86 9.82 -10.29
N ARG A 171 0.18 9.05 -9.97
CA ARG A 171 1.56 9.55 -9.88
C ARG A 171 2.16 9.82 -11.25
N SER A 172 1.77 9.03 -12.24
CA SER A 172 2.14 9.22 -13.64
C SER A 172 1.00 8.76 -14.54
N SER A 173 0.95 9.27 -15.76
CA SER A 173 0.02 8.83 -16.81
C SER A 173 0.18 7.35 -17.16
N ASN A 174 1.38 6.79 -16.96
CA ASN A 174 1.66 5.37 -17.21
C ASN A 174 1.11 4.45 -16.12
N ARG A 175 0.72 5.01 -14.96
CA ARG A 175 0.23 4.25 -13.80
C ARG A 175 -1.12 4.81 -13.31
N PRO A 176 -2.15 4.89 -14.17
CA PRO A 176 -3.41 5.58 -13.86
C PRO A 176 -4.18 4.94 -12.69
N ASN A 177 -3.99 3.64 -12.48
CA ASN A 177 -4.68 2.89 -11.42
C ASN A 177 -3.91 2.87 -10.09
N HIS A 178 -2.74 3.49 -10.01
CA HIS A 178 -1.90 3.50 -8.82
C HIS A 178 -2.11 4.80 -8.03
N LEU A 179 -3.13 4.76 -7.17
CA LEU A 179 -3.49 5.81 -6.24
C LEU A 179 -3.02 5.43 -4.82
N GLY A 180 -2.71 6.43 -4.00
CA GLY A 180 -2.25 6.17 -2.64
C GLY A 180 -1.44 7.32 -2.04
N HIS A 181 -1.20 7.23 -0.74
CA HIS A 181 -0.44 8.22 0.02
C HIS A 181 1.03 8.32 -0.40
N CYS A 182 1.62 9.49 -0.15
CA CYS A 182 3.03 9.71 -0.42
C CYS A 182 3.90 8.77 0.41
N THR A 183 4.99 8.36 -0.20
CA THR A 183 6.14 7.74 0.43
C THR A 183 7.28 8.77 0.42
N PRO A 184 8.46 8.44 0.97
CA PRO A 184 9.64 9.31 0.94
C PRO A 184 10.05 9.76 -0.46
N ALA A 185 9.77 8.91 -1.46
CA ALA A 185 10.04 9.15 -2.87
C ALA A 185 9.07 10.12 -3.55
N CYS A 186 8.10 10.70 -2.82
CA CYS A 186 7.18 11.68 -3.39
C CYS A 186 7.91 13.00 -3.66
N LYS A 187 8.03 13.40 -4.94
CA LYS A 187 8.65 14.69 -5.32
C LYS A 187 8.04 15.90 -4.60
N CYS A 188 6.71 15.96 -4.46
CA CYS A 188 6.06 17.05 -3.71
C CYS A 188 6.43 17.07 -2.21
N CYS A 189 6.75 15.92 -1.60
CA CYS A 189 7.27 15.89 -0.24
C CYS A 189 8.76 16.23 -0.19
N GLU A 190 9.55 15.74 -1.16
CA GLU A 190 10.96 16.12 -1.31
C GLU A 190 11.14 17.63 -1.43
N ASP A 191 10.35 18.31 -2.27
CA ASP A 191 10.44 19.76 -2.48
C ASP A 191 10.18 20.56 -1.19
N VAL A 192 9.22 20.10 -0.38
CA VAL A 192 8.91 20.73 0.91
C VAL A 192 9.96 20.42 1.97
N ARG A 193 10.48 19.19 1.95
CA ARG A 193 11.51 18.73 2.88
C ARG A 193 12.88 19.34 2.58
N GLY A 194 13.14 19.74 1.34
CA GLY A 194 14.37 20.40 0.90
C GLY A 194 15.55 19.45 0.63
N PHE A 195 15.36 18.14 0.80
CA PHE A 195 16.37 17.12 0.50
C PHE A 195 15.71 15.81 0.07
N ARG A 196 16.47 14.99 -0.69
CA ARG A 196 16.06 13.65 -1.14
C ARG A 196 16.40 12.61 -0.08
N ILE A 197 15.58 11.58 0.03
CA ILE A 197 15.96 10.32 0.70
C ILE A 197 16.21 9.32 -0.43
N GLY A 198 17.42 8.78 -0.48
CA GLY A 198 17.80 7.73 -1.42
C GLY A 198 17.01 6.44 -1.18
N LEU A 199 16.95 5.55 -2.17
CA LEU A 199 16.36 4.23 -1.94
C LEU A 199 17.24 3.41 -0.98
N GLU A 200 18.54 3.64 -1.03
CA GLU A 200 19.57 3.01 -0.21
C GLU A 200 19.47 3.47 1.25
N GLU A 201 18.89 4.66 1.49
CA GLU A 201 18.71 5.26 2.82
C GLU A 201 17.33 4.94 3.42
N LEU A 202 16.50 4.15 2.74
CA LEU A 202 15.14 3.83 3.21
C LEU A 202 15.13 3.04 4.52
N GLU A 203 16.16 2.24 4.80
CA GLU A 203 16.25 1.50 6.07
C GLU A 203 16.47 2.44 7.26
N GLU A 204 17.11 3.59 7.04
CA GLU A 204 17.38 4.62 8.04
C GLU A 204 16.31 5.74 8.03
N ASP A 205 15.36 5.67 7.08
CA ASP A 205 14.33 6.68 6.92
C ASP A 205 13.33 6.60 8.10
N PRO A 206 13.20 7.66 8.92
CA PRO A 206 12.29 7.66 10.07
C PRO A 206 10.80 7.58 9.67
N THR A 207 10.50 7.71 8.38
CA THR A 207 9.15 7.55 7.84
C THR A 207 8.86 6.14 7.33
N VAL A 208 9.89 5.29 7.22
CA VAL A 208 9.73 3.85 7.02
C VAL A 208 9.42 3.23 8.37
N MET A 209 8.22 2.69 8.48
CA MET A 209 7.78 2.06 9.70
C MET A 209 8.05 0.57 9.59
N GLU A 210 8.89 0.08 10.49
CA GLU A 210 9.10 -1.35 10.66
C GLU A 210 7.78 -1.97 11.12
N PHE A 211 7.24 -2.84 10.27
CA PHE A 211 5.97 -3.51 10.53
C PHE A 211 6.25 -4.97 10.83
N SER A 212 6.13 -5.34 12.10
CA SER A 212 6.12 -6.72 12.58
C SER A 212 4.77 -7.02 13.23
N LEU A 213 4.30 -8.26 13.07
CA LEU A 213 3.03 -8.71 13.63
C LEU A 213 3.25 -9.73 14.74
N GLY A 214 3.01 -9.32 15.98
CA GLY A 214 2.88 -10.22 17.11
C GLY A 214 1.42 -10.59 17.42
N GLU A 215 1.22 -11.66 18.18
CA GLU A 215 -0.11 -12.05 18.69
C GLU A 215 -0.73 -10.93 19.53
N ALA A 216 0.06 -10.24 20.36
CA ALA A 216 -0.38 -9.10 21.16
C ALA A 216 -0.88 -7.91 20.31
N ASP A 217 -0.33 -7.73 19.11
CA ASP A 217 -0.76 -6.69 18.18
C ASP A 217 -2.11 -6.99 17.55
N VAL A 218 -2.51 -8.26 17.52
CA VAL A 218 -3.78 -8.70 16.94
C VAL A 218 -4.84 -8.89 18.03
N GLU A 219 -4.51 -9.62 19.10
CA GLU A 219 -5.43 -10.06 20.14
C GLU A 219 -5.37 -9.24 21.43
N GLY A 220 -4.34 -8.39 21.62
CA GLY A 220 -4.17 -7.63 22.85
C GLY A 220 -5.33 -6.66 23.15
N PRO A 221 -5.43 -6.11 24.36
CA PRO A 221 -6.38 -5.04 24.65
C PRO A 221 -5.96 -3.72 23.96
N GLY A 222 -6.94 -2.84 23.68
CA GLY A 222 -6.68 -1.48 23.17
C GLY A 222 -6.40 -1.39 21.66
N SER A 223 -6.33 -0.14 21.16
CA SER A 223 -5.90 0.17 19.79
C SER A 223 -4.38 0.31 19.75
N SER A 224 -3.71 -0.54 18.97
CA SER A 224 -2.32 -0.35 18.57
C SER A 224 -2.27 0.25 17.16
N TYR A 225 -1.11 0.80 16.79
CA TYR A 225 -0.85 1.23 15.41
C TYR A 225 -1.18 0.11 14.41
N THR A 226 -0.68 -1.10 14.69
CA THR A 226 -0.89 -2.31 13.89
C THR A 226 -2.37 -2.65 13.71
N LYS A 227 -3.19 -2.55 14.76
CA LYS A 227 -4.64 -2.77 14.63
C LYS A 227 -5.30 -1.75 13.74
N CYS A 228 -4.91 -0.48 13.83
CA CYS A 228 -5.44 0.57 12.98
C CYS A 228 -5.04 0.37 11.51
N LEU A 229 -3.80 -0.06 11.27
CA LEU A 229 -3.31 -0.42 9.94
C LEU A 229 -4.07 -1.61 9.36
N ILE A 230 -4.20 -2.72 10.11
CA ILE A 230 -5.00 -3.88 9.71
C ILE A 230 -6.44 -3.43 9.43
N ASN A 231 -7.01 -2.59 10.29
CA ASN A 231 -8.36 -2.10 10.08
C ASN A 231 -8.48 -1.29 8.79
N ALA A 232 -7.52 -0.43 8.47
CA ALA A 232 -7.56 0.35 7.22
C ALA A 232 -7.38 -0.52 5.96
N TYR A 233 -6.46 -1.50 6.01
CA TYR A 233 -6.10 -2.33 4.86
C TYR A 233 -7.00 -3.55 4.64
N VAL A 234 -7.60 -4.10 5.70
CA VAL A 234 -8.34 -5.37 5.67
C VAL A 234 -9.83 -5.14 5.95
N TRP A 235 -10.16 -4.51 7.07
CA TRP A 235 -11.54 -4.48 7.55
C TRP A 235 -12.36 -3.32 6.96
N GLY A 236 -11.78 -2.13 6.84
CA GLY A 236 -12.46 -0.92 6.43
C GLY A 236 -13.60 -0.50 7.36
N LEU A 237 -13.44 -0.71 8.68
CA LEU A 237 -14.49 -0.52 9.69
C LEU A 237 -14.27 0.70 10.59
#